data_AF-A0A972IDX9-F1
#
_entry.id   AF-A0A972IDX9-F1
#
_cell.length_a   1.000
_cell.length_b   1.000
_cell.length_c   1.000
_cell.angle_alpha   90.00
_cell.angle_beta   90.00
_cell.angle_gamma   90.00
#
_symmetry.space_group_name_H-M   'P 1'
#
loop_
_entity.id
_entity.type
_entity.pdbx_description
1 polymer ?
#
loop_
_entity_poly.entity_id
_entity_poly.type
_entity_poly.pdbx_seq_one_letter_code
_entity_poly.pdbx_strand_id
1 'polypeptide(L)'
;MVKKRGLICKVEEGSIAEQAGIEKGDVLLSVNGQDITDIFDYRFFTADENILVAIRKPNGETWEIDIEKDPYEDLGIEFDPPLIDQEKSCRNKCIFCFIDHLPPAMRDTLYFKDDDARLSLLTGNY
;
A
#
# COMPACT_ATOMS: atom_id res chain seq x y z
N MET A 1 -5.10 1.79 -18.28
CA MET A 1 -4.77 0.50 -17.65
C MET A 1 -5.20 0.61 -16.19
N VAL A 2 -6.27 -0.08 -15.80
CA VAL A 2 -6.78 -0.03 -14.42
C VAL A 2 -5.75 -0.73 -13.54
N LYS A 3 -5.04 0.03 -12.71
CA LYS A 3 -4.09 -0.52 -11.75
C LYS A 3 -4.86 -1.47 -10.84
N LYS A 4 -4.52 -2.76 -10.84
CA LYS A 4 -5.00 -3.74 -9.85
C LYS A 4 -4.38 -3.39 -8.49
N ARG A 5 -4.95 -2.38 -7.83
CA ARG A 5 -4.62 -2.00 -6.44
C ARG A 5 -5.68 -2.61 -5.53
N GLY A 6 -5.28 -3.05 -4.33
CA GLY A 6 -6.20 -3.63 -3.37
C GLY A 6 -6.63 -5.07 -3.67
N LEU A 7 -5.91 -5.81 -4.53
CA LEU A 7 -6.20 -7.24 -4.73
C LEU A 7 -5.81 -8.03 -3.48
N ILE A 8 -6.79 -8.68 -2.87
CA ILE A 8 -6.62 -9.50 -1.69
C ILE A 8 -6.09 -10.85 -2.13
N CYS A 9 -4.91 -11.21 -1.63
CA CYS A 9 -4.25 -12.46 -2.01
C CYS A 9 -4.22 -13.51 -0.91
N LYS A 10 -4.38 -13.07 0.34
CA LYS A 10 -4.59 -13.96 1.47
C LYS A 10 -5.44 -13.25 2.52
N VAL A 11 -6.27 -14.05 3.19
CA VAL A 11 -7.05 -13.68 4.36
C VAL A 11 -6.64 -14.67 5.44
N GLU A 12 -6.35 -14.19 6.64
CA GLU A 12 -5.96 -15.04 7.76
C GLU A 12 -7.17 -15.82 8.31
N GLU A 13 -6.98 -17.10 8.64
CA GLU A 13 -8.02 -17.93 9.25
C GLU A 13 -8.36 -17.42 10.65
N GLY A 14 -9.65 -17.27 10.95
CA GLY A 14 -10.16 -16.70 12.19
C GLY A 14 -10.10 -15.17 12.27
N SER A 15 -9.65 -14.49 11.22
CA SER A 15 -9.58 -13.03 11.18
C SER A 15 -10.95 -12.39 11.00
N ILE A 16 -11.03 -11.09 11.30
CA ILE A 16 -12.23 -10.28 11.08
C ILE A 16 -12.63 -10.28 9.60
N ALA A 17 -11.66 -10.23 8.69
CA ALA A 17 -11.93 -10.29 7.26
C ALA A 17 -12.59 -11.61 6.83
N GLU A 18 -12.15 -12.75 7.36
CA GLU A 18 -12.78 -14.04 7.07
C GLU A 18 -14.22 -14.08 7.62
N GLN A 19 -14.42 -13.62 8.86
CA GLN A 19 -15.76 -13.54 9.49
C GLN A 19 -16.70 -12.60 8.73
N ALA A 20 -16.16 -11.52 8.16
CA ALA A 20 -16.85 -10.57 7.30
C ALA A 20 -17.17 -11.13 5.90
N GLY A 21 -16.70 -12.33 5.55
CA GLY A 21 -16.92 -12.96 4.26
C GLY A 21 -16.03 -12.43 3.13
N ILE A 22 -14.90 -11.82 3.50
CA ILE A 22 -13.85 -11.40 2.56
C ILE A 22 -13.02 -12.62 2.20
N GLU A 23 -12.78 -12.80 0.90
CA GLU A 23 -12.08 -13.97 0.39
C GLU A 23 -10.91 -13.57 -0.51
N LYS A 24 -10.00 -14.53 -0.72
CA LYS A 24 -8.92 -14.38 -1.69
C LYS A 24 -9.49 -14.12 -3.09
N GLY A 25 -8.95 -13.10 -3.76
CA GLY A 25 -9.35 -12.68 -5.11
C GLY A 25 -10.33 -11.51 -5.11
N ASP A 26 -10.84 -11.11 -3.95
CA ASP A 26 -11.61 -9.89 -3.79
C ASP A 26 -10.71 -8.66 -3.98
N VAL A 27 -11.31 -7.56 -4.42
CA VAL A 27 -10.62 -6.28 -4.59
C VAL A 27 -11.22 -5.29 -3.62
N LEU A 28 -10.40 -4.79 -2.69
CA LEU A 28 -10.77 -3.71 -1.80
C LEU A 28 -10.86 -2.39 -2.60
N LEU A 29 -12.03 -1.76 -2.59
CA LEU A 29 -12.28 -0.51 -3.30
C LEU A 29 -12.06 0.70 -2.40
N SER A 30 -12.76 0.74 -1.27
CA SER A 30 -12.74 1.86 -0.33
C SER A 30 -13.03 1.42 1.09
N VAL A 31 -12.56 2.18 2.07
CA VAL A 31 -12.93 2.04 3.48
C VAL A 31 -13.50 3.38 3.96
N ASN A 32 -14.67 3.36 4.60
CA ASN A 32 -15.42 4.55 5.02
C ASN A 32 -15.70 5.52 3.86
N GLY A 33 -15.91 4.99 2.66
CA GLY A 33 -16.12 5.77 1.43
C GLY A 33 -14.87 6.50 0.92
N GLN A 34 -13.69 6.24 1.50
CA GLN A 34 -12.42 6.78 1.05
C GLN A 34 -11.63 5.72 0.26
N ASP A 35 -11.15 6.11 -0.92
CA ASP A 35 -10.31 5.26 -1.76
C ASP A 35 -8.96 5.01 -1.08
N ILE A 36 -8.50 3.77 -1.10
CA ILE A 36 -7.20 3.39 -0.55
C ILE A 36 -6.15 3.50 -1.64
N THR A 37 -5.14 4.35 -1.46
CA THR A 37 -4.05 4.49 -2.43
C THR A 37 -2.77 3.78 -2.02
N ASP A 38 -2.51 3.69 -0.71
CA ASP A 38 -1.35 3.02 -0.13
C ASP A 38 -1.68 2.28 1.19
N ILE A 39 -0.66 1.68 1.80
CA ILE A 39 -0.79 0.94 3.06
C ILE A 39 -1.06 1.85 4.26
N PHE A 40 -0.68 3.13 4.21
CA PHE A 40 -0.95 4.07 5.29
C PHE A 40 -2.42 4.48 5.30
N ASP A 41 -2.98 4.75 4.13
CA ASP A 41 -4.42 4.98 3.95
C ASP A 41 -5.22 3.81 4.52
N TYR A 42 -4.86 2.58 4.12
CA TYR A 42 -5.49 1.37 4.63
C TYR A 42 -5.46 1.33 6.16
N ARG A 43 -4.27 1.42 6.76
CA ARG A 43 -4.11 1.33 8.23
C ARG A 43 -4.78 2.48 8.97
N PHE A 44 -4.87 3.66 8.35
CA PHE A 44 -5.52 4.82 8.93
C PHE A 44 -7.04 4.65 8.91
N PHE A 45 -7.61 4.24 7.78
CA PHE A 45 -9.06 4.04 7.66
C PHE A 45 -9.56 2.81 8.42
N THR A 46 -8.71 1.80 8.63
CA THR A 46 -9.05 0.64 9.47
C THR A 46 -8.69 0.84 10.95
N ALA A 47 -8.26 2.03 11.38
CA ALA A 47 -7.88 2.26 12.78
C ALA A 47 -9.09 2.36 13.72
N ASP A 48 -10.23 2.81 13.18
CA ASP A 48 -11.48 3.02 13.93
C ASP A 48 -12.16 1.71 14.35
N GLU A 49 -13.10 1.81 15.30
CA GLU A 49 -13.89 0.68 15.81
C GLU A 49 -14.90 0.17 14.79
N ASN A 50 -15.59 1.09 14.10
CA ASN A 50 -16.62 0.76 13.13
C ASN A 50 -16.17 1.25 11.76
N ILE A 51 -16.04 0.34 10.81
CA ILE A 51 -15.57 0.64 9.46
C ILE A 51 -16.51 0.05 8.41
N LEU A 52 -16.79 0.82 7.37
CA LEU A 52 -17.55 0.38 6.21
C LEU A 52 -16.58 0.02 5.08
N VAL A 53 -16.46 -1.26 4.77
CA VAL A 53 -15.55 -1.78 3.76
C VAL A 53 -16.31 -2.09 2.47
N ALA A 54 -15.92 -1.46 1.37
CA ALA A 54 -16.45 -1.80 0.05
C ALA A 54 -15.48 -2.72 -0.70
N ILE A 55 -15.92 -3.93 -1.00
CA ILE A 55 -15.15 -4.92 -1.77
C ILE A 55 -15.84 -5.21 -3.10
N ARG A 56 -15.05 -5.61 -4.09
CA ARG A 56 -15.53 -6.16 -5.35
C ARG A 56 -15.14 -7.63 -5.46
N LYS A 57 -16.16 -8.48 -5.52
CA LYS A 57 -16.02 -9.91 -5.75
C LYS A 57 -15.54 -10.19 -7.19
N PRO A 58 -14.89 -11.34 -7.45
CA PRO A 58 -14.44 -11.72 -8.80
C PRO A 58 -15.59 -11.90 -9.80
N ASN A 59 -16.83 -12.13 -9.32
CA ASN A 59 -18.04 -12.17 -10.15
C ASN A 59 -18.47 -10.79 -10.67
N GLY A 60 -17.86 -9.70 -10.19
CA GLY A 60 -18.17 -8.32 -10.58
C GLY A 60 -19.16 -7.61 -9.66
N GLU A 61 -19.69 -8.27 -8.64
CA GLU A 61 -20.54 -7.66 -7.63
C GLU A 61 -19.72 -6.83 -6.64
N THR A 62 -20.32 -5.74 -6.18
CA THR A 62 -19.76 -4.89 -5.13
C THR A 62 -20.54 -5.13 -3.86
N TRP A 63 -19.83 -5.44 -2.78
CA TRP A 63 -20.40 -5.66 -1.45
C TRP A 63 -19.90 -4.57 -0.53
N GLU A 64 -20.78 -4.06 0.31
CA GLU A 64 -20.46 -3.16 1.42
C GLU A 64 -20.67 -3.94 2.71
N ILE A 65 -19.62 -4.00 3.53
CA ILE A 65 -19.59 -4.77 4.76
C ILE A 65 -19.29 -3.80 5.91
N ASP A 66 -20.18 -3.77 6.89
CA ASP A 66 -19.97 -3.05 8.13
C ASP A 66 -19.23 -3.97 9.10
N ILE A 67 -18.10 -3.50 9.63
CA ILE A 67 -17.21 -4.27 10.49
C ILE A 67 -17.05 -3.50 11.81
N GLU A 68 -17.46 -4.13 12.90
CA GLU A 68 -17.20 -3.69 14.27
C GLU A 68 -16.01 -4.47 14.83
N LYS A 69 -14.98 -3.77 15.33
CA LYS A 69 -13.75 -4.36 15.87
C LYS A 69 -13.13 -3.49 16.96
N ASP A 70 -12.09 -3.99 17.61
CA ASP A 70 -11.32 -3.17 18.55
C ASP A 70 -10.46 -2.11 17.80
N PRO A 71 -10.22 -0.93 18.41
CA PRO A 71 -9.32 0.07 17.84
C PRO A 71 -7.95 -0.54 17.55
N TYR A 72 -7.37 -0.20 16.39
CA TYR A 72 -6.07 -0.71 15.93
C TYR A 72 -5.96 -2.23 15.68
N GLU A 73 -7.04 -2.99 15.85
CA GLU A 73 -7.07 -4.41 15.47
C GLU A 73 -6.97 -4.55 13.95
N ASP A 74 -6.15 -5.51 13.49
CA ASP A 74 -5.94 -5.79 12.06
C ASP A 74 -7.07 -6.66 11.52
N LEU A 75 -7.48 -6.41 10.28
CA LEU A 75 -8.49 -7.20 9.60
C LEU A 75 -7.95 -8.57 9.16
N GLY A 76 -6.62 -8.75 9.10
CA GLY A 76 -6.00 -9.99 8.65
C GLY A 76 -5.99 -10.16 7.13
N ILE A 77 -5.84 -9.04 6.40
CA ILE A 77 -5.85 -9.00 4.93
C ILE A 77 -4.43 -8.77 4.40
N GLU A 78 -3.98 -9.64 3.49
CA GLU A 78 -2.73 -9.45 2.74
C GLU A 78 -3.01 -9.11 1.27
N PHE A 79 -2.32 -8.09 0.75
CA PHE A 79 -2.46 -7.60 -0.63
C PHE A 79 -1.29 -8.03 -1.53
N ASP A 80 -1.56 -8.32 -2.81
CA ASP A 80 -0.54 -8.56 -3.84
C ASP A 80 -0.83 -7.74 -5.13
N PRO A 81 0.06 -6.84 -5.57
CA PRO A 81 1.29 -6.45 -4.87
C PRO A 81 0.96 -5.76 -3.53
N PRO A 82 1.90 -5.74 -2.57
CA PRO A 82 1.76 -4.95 -1.36
C PRO A 82 1.33 -3.52 -1.74
N LEU A 83 0.47 -2.88 -0.93
CA LEU A 83 0.03 -1.49 -1.09
C LEU A 83 1.18 -0.49 -0.82
N ILE A 84 2.33 -0.71 -1.43
CA ILE A 84 3.51 0.12 -1.34
C ILE A 84 3.53 0.94 -2.63
N ASP A 85 3.57 2.26 -2.47
CA ASP A 85 3.71 3.16 -3.61
C ASP A 85 5.05 2.88 -4.31
N GLN A 86 5.11 3.13 -5.62
CA GLN A 86 6.35 2.97 -6.36
C GLN A 86 7.37 4.00 -5.87
N GLU A 87 8.65 3.62 -5.84
CA GLU A 87 9.77 4.47 -5.45
C GLU A 87 9.70 5.82 -6.21
N LYS A 88 9.51 6.91 -5.48
CA LYS A 88 9.42 8.25 -6.05
C LYS A 88 10.82 8.84 -6.13
N SER A 89 11.40 8.86 -7.32
CA SER A 89 12.67 9.57 -7.53
C SER A 89 12.49 11.08 -7.38
N CYS A 90 13.36 11.75 -6.62
CA CYS A 90 13.44 13.20 -6.53
C CYS A 90 13.62 13.82 -7.93
N ARG A 91 12.74 14.77 -8.28
CA ARG A 91 12.76 15.48 -9.58
C ARG A 91 13.40 16.86 -9.50
N ASN A 92 13.85 17.27 -8.31
CA ASN A 92 14.45 18.58 -8.11
C ASN A 92 15.82 18.66 -8.79
N LYS A 93 16.06 19.75 -9.52
CA LYS A 93 17.34 20.05 -10.18
C LYS A 93 18.14 21.04 -9.34
N CYS A 94 18.41 20.66 -8.10
CA CYS A 94 19.19 21.47 -7.18
C CYS A 94 20.63 21.61 -7.71
N ILE A 95 21.17 22.84 -7.70
CA ILE A 95 22.57 23.10 -8.09
C ILE A 95 23.59 22.39 -7.20
N PHE A 96 23.18 21.94 -6.02
CA PHE A 96 24.00 21.25 -5.02
C PHE A 96 23.70 19.74 -4.94
N CYS A 97 23.07 19.15 -5.96
CA CYS A 97 22.70 17.74 -5.94
C CYS A 97 23.94 16.84 -6.02
N PHE A 98 24.31 16.19 -4.91
CA PHE A 98 25.47 15.29 -4.83
C PHE A 98 25.42 14.13 -5.83
N ILE A 99 24.22 13.62 -6.11
CA ILE A 99 24.00 12.53 -7.06
C ILE A 99 24.33 12.97 -8.51
N ASP A 100 24.03 14.23 -8.88
CA ASP A 100 24.41 14.79 -10.18
C ASP A 100 25.93 14.99 -10.31
N HIS A 101 26.65 15.06 -9.18
CA HIS A 101 28.09 15.23 -9.15
C HIS A 101 28.87 13.90 -9.07
N LEU A 102 28.19 12.75 -9.05
CA LEU A 102 28.87 11.45 -9.04
C LEU A 102 29.59 11.21 -10.39
N PRO A 103 30.88 10.80 -10.36
CA PRO A 103 31.60 10.30 -11.54
C PRO A 103 30.80 9.25 -12.32
N PRO A 104 30.93 9.19 -13.65
CA PRO A 104 30.28 8.15 -14.47
C PRO A 104 30.88 6.76 -14.20
N ALA A 105 30.11 5.70 -14.51
CA ALA A 105 30.47 4.29 -14.36
C ALA A 105 30.59 3.74 -12.92
N MET A 106 29.89 4.37 -11.97
CA MET A 106 29.61 3.76 -10.67
C MET A 106 28.42 2.80 -10.75
N ARG A 107 28.10 2.14 -9.63
CA ARG A 107 26.93 1.26 -9.53
C ARG A 107 25.66 2.03 -9.84
N ASP A 108 24.79 1.45 -10.67
CA ASP A 108 23.55 2.08 -11.14
C ASP A 108 22.64 2.56 -10.00
N THR A 109 22.64 1.86 -8.86
CA THR A 109 21.87 2.21 -7.66
C THR A 109 22.27 3.56 -7.04
N LEU A 110 23.50 4.02 -7.24
CA LEU A 110 24.01 5.28 -6.68
C LEU A 110 23.48 6.50 -7.44
N TYR A 111 23.08 6.33 -8.70
CA TYR A 111 22.52 7.41 -9.52
C TYR A 111 21.00 7.60 -9.33
N PHE A 112 20.36 6.72 -8.55
CA PHE A 112 18.96 6.90 -8.20
C PHE A 112 18.81 8.07 -7.24
N LYS A 113 18.20 9.16 -7.71
CA LYS A 113 17.87 10.32 -6.90
C LYS A 113 16.72 9.99 -5.99
N ASP A 114 17.02 9.53 -4.78
CA ASP A 114 16.00 9.34 -3.77
C ASP A 114 15.78 10.60 -2.94
N ASP A 115 14.54 10.86 -2.55
CA ASP A 115 14.17 11.91 -1.58
C ASP A 115 13.85 11.30 -0.19
N ASP A 116 13.99 9.98 -0.05
CA ASP A 116 13.66 9.24 1.17
C ASP A 116 14.94 8.71 1.89
N ALA A 117 14.97 8.85 3.21
CA ALA A 117 16.08 8.38 4.03
C ALA A 117 16.15 6.84 4.09
N ARG A 118 15.03 6.15 3.86
CA ARG A 118 14.94 4.68 3.99
C ARG A 118 15.68 3.95 2.89
N LEU A 119 15.60 4.41 1.64
CA LEU A 119 16.30 3.76 0.52
C LEU A 119 17.81 4.05 0.60
N SER A 120 18.19 5.22 1.09
CA SER A 120 19.61 5.58 1.32
C SER A 120 20.31 4.55 2.24
N LEU A 121 19.64 4.11 3.31
CA LEU A 121 20.12 3.05 4.19
C LEU A 121 20.20 1.68 3.48
N LEU A 122 19.17 1.31 2.72
CA LEU A 122 19.08 0.01 2.05
C LEU A 122 20.04 -0.12 0.86
N THR A 123 20.31 0.99 0.16
CA THR A 123 21.16 1.04 -1.04
C THR A 123 22.61 1.41 -0.73
N GLY A 124 22.92 1.78 0.51
CA GLY A 124 24.26 2.17 0.93
C GLY A 124 24.70 3.52 0.37
N ASN A 125 23.75 4.42 0.10
CA ASN A 125 24.01 5.80 -0.27
C ASN A 125 24.20 6.62 1.01
N TYR A 126 25.46 6.79 1.44
CA TYR A 126 25.89 7.72 2.50
C TYR A 126 27.17 8.47 2.11
#